data_AF-A0A2V6FIA6-F1
#
_entry.id   AF-A0A2V6FIA6-F1
#
_cell.length_a   1.000
_cell.length_b   1.000
_cell.length_c   1.000
_cell.angle_alpha   90.00
_cell.angle_beta   90.00
_cell.angle_gamma   90.00
#
_symmetry.space_group_name_H-M   'P 1'
#
loop_
_entity.id
_entity.type
_entity.pdbx_description
1 polymer ?
#
loop_
_entity_poly.entity_id
_entity_poly.type
_entity_poly.pdbx_seq_one_letter_code
_entity_poly.pdbx_strand_id
1 'polypeptide(L)'
;MLGLPRLARLPNKNPPTFMALNFSSIASTILGLFGRVASLLVLCNLAFEAIAAPYQAPGTKRMAERLQKITEQSNPRNNLYMNRERADLFGQELKQLLATPDSPDKGAKVLDLDSRYATELLLCGKSWEAIQEFTMLDAFIKTSPVQFGTQTRSSLRHYLAIAYLRLGEQENCLSNHTIDSCLMPIQAAGIHKIQRGSRKAVEFLIEQLNEFPDDLKARWLLNLAYMTLGEYPDKVPSKWLIPPKVFQSDYPLPRFYDVAGNLGLDLNSLSGGVIVEDFDGDGNLDIMISSLGVRDQLRYFRNNGDGTFTDRTEEAGLIGETGGLNILQTDYNNDGWPDVLVLRGAWFGVEGHYPLSLLRNNGNGTFDDVTEEAGLLRICWKRNDTRRHQPLRTLPQQRRRHFYRVRGGGRFGRDRIHQSGCQWRLQQRRLAGHLCLKPRSAQDVVSQRRSAEREQVSERRLEIH
;
A
#
# COMPACT_ATOMS: atom_id res chain seq x y z
N MET A 1 30.05 43.28 -30.79
CA MET A 1 28.96 44.14 -30.30
C MET A 1 27.84 43.22 -29.85
N LEU A 2 27.34 43.10 -28.63
CA LEU A 2 27.44 43.74 -27.30
C LEU A 2 27.18 42.56 -26.30
N GLY A 3 27.83 42.34 -25.16
CA GLY A 3 28.21 43.26 -24.09
C GLY A 3 27.26 43.08 -22.88
N LEU A 4 27.52 42.09 -22.02
CA LEU A 4 26.84 41.87 -20.73
C LEU A 4 27.00 43.08 -19.78
N PRO A 5 25.97 43.51 -19.02
CA PRO A 5 26.13 44.60 -18.06
C PRO A 5 26.63 44.09 -16.69
N ARG A 6 27.68 44.75 -16.20
CA ARG A 6 28.27 44.62 -14.86
C ARG A 6 27.42 45.35 -13.80
N LEU A 7 27.35 44.73 -12.63
CA LEU A 7 26.88 45.29 -11.35
C LEU A 7 27.64 46.58 -10.97
N ALA A 8 26.89 47.63 -10.64
CA ALA A 8 27.41 48.89 -10.13
C ALA A 8 27.56 48.85 -8.60
N ARG A 9 28.77 49.18 -8.13
CA ARG A 9 29.11 49.48 -6.73
C ARG A 9 28.68 50.91 -6.39
N LEU A 10 28.06 51.12 -5.23
CA LEU A 10 27.88 52.44 -4.62
C LEU A 10 29.04 52.74 -3.64
N PRO A 11 29.41 54.03 -3.44
CA PRO A 11 30.69 54.40 -2.87
C PRO A 11 30.69 54.62 -1.34
N ASN A 12 31.89 54.39 -0.82
CA ASN A 12 32.37 54.52 0.55
C ASN A 12 32.33 55.99 1.05
N LYS A 13 31.82 56.25 2.26
CA LYS A 13 31.98 57.53 2.96
C LYS A 13 32.63 57.31 4.34
N ASN A 14 33.78 57.94 4.54
CA ASN A 14 34.53 58.01 5.80
C ASN A 14 33.88 59.01 6.79
N PRO A 15 34.23 58.92 8.10
CA PRO A 15 33.37 59.32 9.22
C PRO A 15 33.62 60.76 9.69
N PRO A 16 32.70 61.37 10.47
CA PRO A 16 32.97 62.62 11.17
C PRO A 16 33.55 62.37 12.57
N THR A 17 34.36 63.34 12.98
CA THR A 17 35.21 63.41 14.16
C THR A 17 34.44 63.62 15.47
N PHE A 18 35.07 63.15 16.55
CA PHE A 18 34.65 63.14 17.95
C PHE A 18 34.33 64.52 18.55
N MET A 19 33.25 64.58 19.33
CA MET A 19 33.10 65.48 20.49
C MET A 19 33.05 64.61 21.75
N ALA A 20 33.95 64.88 22.70
CA ALA A 20 34.11 64.14 23.94
C ALA A 20 32.99 64.47 24.94
N LEU A 21 32.36 63.44 25.51
CA LEU A 21 31.49 63.56 26.69
C LEU A 21 31.82 62.46 27.71
N ASN A 22 31.84 62.88 28.98
CA ASN A 22 32.31 62.22 30.19
C ASN A 22 31.76 60.80 30.44
N PHE A 23 32.66 59.83 30.66
CA PHE A 23 32.36 58.50 31.18
C PHE A 23 32.50 58.48 32.71
N SER A 24 31.41 58.75 33.44
CA SER A 24 31.36 58.42 34.89
C SER A 24 29.94 58.24 35.47
N SER A 25 28.90 58.05 34.66
CA SER A 25 27.52 57.93 35.17
C SER A 25 26.65 56.82 34.55
N ILE A 26 27.20 55.90 33.75
CA ILE A 26 26.43 54.80 33.11
C ILE A 26 26.75 53.42 33.75
N ALA A 27 27.45 53.38 34.88
CA ALA A 27 27.81 52.12 35.55
C ALA A 27 26.81 51.66 36.63
N SER A 28 25.92 52.52 37.13
CA SER A 28 24.99 52.16 38.24
C SER A 28 23.58 51.78 37.80
N THR A 29 23.15 52.11 36.58
CA THR A 29 21.80 51.76 36.07
C THR A 29 21.78 50.44 35.29
N ILE A 30 22.95 49.90 34.91
CA ILE A 30 23.06 48.64 34.17
C ILE A 30 23.11 47.42 35.12
N LEU A 31 23.48 47.59 36.39
CA LEU A 31 23.52 46.46 37.34
C LEU A 31 22.14 46.03 37.91
N GLY A 32 21.12 46.89 37.82
CA GLY A 32 19.77 46.60 38.32
C GLY A 32 18.85 45.86 37.34
N LEU A 33 19.14 45.91 36.04
CA LEU A 33 18.33 45.28 34.99
C LEU A 33 18.75 43.83 34.72
N PHE A 34 20.02 43.49 34.92
CA PHE A 34 20.53 42.11 34.73
C PHE A 34 20.06 41.15 35.83
N GLY A 35 19.75 41.63 37.04
CA GLY A 35 19.22 40.79 38.12
C GLY A 35 17.76 40.35 37.91
N ARG A 36 16.93 41.17 37.24
CA ARG A 36 15.50 40.84 37.01
C ARG A 36 15.25 40.08 35.72
N VAL A 37 16.12 40.21 34.72
CA VAL A 37 16.06 39.39 33.49
C VAL A 37 16.62 37.99 33.73
N ALA A 38 17.63 37.84 34.59
CA ALA A 38 18.15 36.53 34.98
C ALA A 38 17.12 35.71 35.79
N SER A 39 16.34 36.34 36.68
CA SER A 39 15.27 35.64 37.40
C SER A 39 14.08 35.28 36.52
N LEU A 40 13.77 36.08 35.48
CA LEU A 40 12.73 35.72 34.48
C LEU A 40 13.20 34.61 33.53
N LEU A 41 14.48 34.55 33.17
CA LEU A 41 15.04 33.46 32.35
C LEU A 41 15.27 32.16 33.14
N VAL A 42 15.47 32.24 34.46
CA VAL A 42 15.52 31.07 35.35
C VAL A 42 14.12 30.56 35.69
N LEU A 43 13.09 31.43 35.72
CA LEU A 43 11.68 31.02 35.85
C LEU A 43 11.06 30.56 34.51
N CYS A 44 11.53 31.06 33.36
CA CYS A 44 11.12 30.55 32.04
C CYS A 44 11.82 29.24 31.61
N ASN A 45 12.89 28.82 32.28
CA ASN A 45 13.54 27.52 32.01
C ASN A 45 13.07 26.37 32.91
N LEU A 46 12.12 26.61 33.82
CA LEU A 46 11.52 25.57 34.67
C LEU A 46 10.08 25.22 34.28
N ALA A 47 9.59 25.74 33.15
CA ALA A 47 8.35 25.34 32.50
C ALA A 47 8.62 24.89 31.06
N PHE A 48 9.73 24.17 30.83
CA PHE A 48 9.62 23.05 29.90
C PHE A 48 8.80 22.02 30.67
N GLU A 49 7.47 22.04 30.49
CA GLU A 49 6.72 20.81 30.65
C GLU A 49 7.50 19.78 29.85
N ALA A 50 8.07 18.80 30.55
CA ALA A 50 8.52 17.60 29.88
C ALA A 50 7.27 17.11 29.16
N ILE A 51 7.21 17.34 27.84
CA ILE A 51 6.18 16.75 26.99
C ILE A 51 6.31 15.28 27.31
N ALA A 52 5.36 14.76 28.09
CA ALA A 52 5.39 13.38 28.50
C ALA A 52 5.48 12.57 27.20
N ALA A 53 6.43 11.64 27.14
CA ALA A 53 6.59 10.82 25.95
C ALA A 53 5.20 10.28 25.54
N PRO A 54 4.87 10.30 24.24
CA PRO A 54 3.55 9.88 23.79
C PRO A 54 3.24 8.49 24.34
N TYR A 55 1.98 8.31 24.76
CA TYR A 55 1.54 7.08 25.39
C TYR A 55 1.82 5.90 24.47
N GLN A 56 2.44 4.84 25.00
CA GLN A 56 2.54 3.58 24.29
C GLN A 56 2.79 2.44 25.27
N ALA A 57 1.89 1.46 25.25
CA ALA A 57 1.98 0.30 26.12
C ALA A 57 3.24 -0.55 25.83
N PRO A 58 3.79 -1.24 26.85
CA PRO A 58 4.95 -2.11 26.65
C PRO A 58 4.75 -3.21 25.61
N GLY A 59 3.53 -3.74 25.47
CA GLY A 59 3.19 -4.75 24.46
C GLY A 59 3.28 -4.18 23.04
N THR A 60 2.70 -3.01 22.82
CA THR A 60 2.77 -2.28 21.55
C THR A 60 4.20 -1.93 21.15
N LYS A 61 5.04 -1.49 22.10
CA LYS A 61 6.49 -1.27 21.84
C LYS A 61 7.18 -2.53 21.34
N ARG A 62 6.97 -3.67 22.01
CA ARG A 62 7.58 -4.95 21.62
C ARG A 62 7.09 -5.42 20.25
N MET A 63 5.81 -5.21 19.93
CA MET A 63 5.27 -5.54 18.61
C MET A 63 5.85 -4.63 17.52
N ALA A 64 5.89 -3.32 17.73
CA ALA A 64 6.51 -2.37 16.81
C ALA A 64 7.97 -2.73 16.49
N GLU A 65 8.80 -2.96 17.52
CA GLU A 65 10.19 -3.41 17.36
C GLU A 65 10.28 -4.74 16.59
N ARG A 66 9.34 -5.66 16.83
CA ARG A 66 9.28 -6.96 16.15
C ARG A 66 8.94 -6.81 14.67
N LEU A 67 7.94 -6.01 14.33
CA LEU A 67 7.53 -5.76 12.94
C LEU A 67 8.64 -5.05 12.16
N GLN A 68 9.29 -4.07 12.78
CA GLN A 68 10.47 -3.40 12.23
C GLN A 68 11.58 -4.42 11.94
N LYS A 69 11.95 -5.24 12.93
CA LYS A 69 13.00 -6.24 12.79
C LYS A 69 12.70 -7.27 11.69
N ILE A 70 11.45 -7.74 11.58
CA ILE A 70 11.05 -8.67 10.51
C ILE A 70 11.23 -8.01 9.14
N THR A 71 10.82 -6.75 9.01
CA THR A 71 10.95 -5.98 7.77
C THR A 71 12.41 -5.78 7.38
N GLU A 72 13.28 -5.41 8.32
CA GLU A 72 14.71 -5.21 8.08
C GLU A 72 15.46 -6.51 7.74
N GLN A 73 14.97 -7.65 8.21
CA GLN A 73 15.55 -8.97 7.96
C GLN A 73 14.96 -9.69 6.75
N SER A 74 13.87 -9.16 6.17
CA SER A 74 13.21 -9.73 4.99
C SER A 74 14.13 -9.70 3.79
N ASN A 75 14.15 -10.79 3.01
CA ASN A 75 14.98 -10.86 1.80
C ASN A 75 14.25 -10.21 0.60
N PRO A 76 14.74 -9.10 0.04
CA PRO A 76 14.09 -8.43 -1.09
C PRO A 76 13.97 -9.35 -2.32
N ARG A 77 14.88 -10.31 -2.53
CA ARG A 77 14.77 -11.25 -3.66
C ARG A 77 13.56 -12.18 -3.57
N ASN A 78 13.09 -12.45 -2.36
CA ASN A 78 11.93 -13.32 -2.11
C ASN A 78 10.64 -12.53 -1.92
N ASN A 79 10.74 -11.29 -1.43
CA ASN A 79 9.59 -10.44 -1.15
C ASN A 79 9.25 -9.54 -2.34
N LEU A 80 8.24 -9.94 -3.13
CA LEU A 80 7.80 -9.20 -4.32
C LEU A 80 7.28 -7.79 -4.03
N TYR A 81 6.98 -7.47 -2.77
CA TYR A 81 6.43 -6.19 -2.33
C TYR A 81 7.51 -5.23 -1.81
N MET A 82 8.79 -5.63 -1.81
CA MET A 82 9.92 -4.77 -1.50
C MET A 82 10.54 -4.18 -2.78
N ASN A 83 9.70 -3.59 -3.65
CA ASN A 83 10.13 -3.14 -4.98
C ASN A 83 11.25 -2.09 -4.91
N ARG A 84 11.24 -1.22 -3.89
CA ARG A 84 12.29 -0.21 -3.70
C ARG A 84 13.64 -0.86 -3.39
N GLU A 85 13.67 -1.76 -2.42
CA GLU A 85 14.88 -2.50 -2.03
C GLU A 85 15.36 -3.42 -3.15
N ARG A 86 14.45 -3.99 -3.95
CA ARG A 86 14.79 -4.79 -5.13
C ARG A 86 15.38 -3.94 -6.26
N ALA A 87 14.86 -2.74 -6.49
CA ALA A 87 15.44 -1.80 -7.44
C ALA A 87 16.87 -1.42 -7.01
N ASP A 88 17.09 -1.10 -5.73
CA ASP A 88 18.43 -0.78 -5.21
C ASP A 88 19.39 -1.96 -5.35
N LEU A 89 18.92 -3.19 -5.06
CA LEU A 89 19.69 -4.41 -5.22
C LEU A 89 20.11 -4.65 -6.68
N PHE A 90 19.14 -4.65 -7.61
CA PHE A 90 19.44 -4.88 -9.03
C PHE A 90 20.28 -3.76 -9.64
N GLY A 91 20.09 -2.51 -9.23
CA GLY A 91 20.93 -1.40 -9.66
C GLY A 91 22.38 -1.55 -9.21
N GLN A 92 22.63 -2.04 -7.98
CA GLN A 92 23.98 -2.35 -7.50
C GLN A 92 24.62 -3.51 -8.25
N GLU A 93 23.87 -4.59 -8.47
CA GLU A 93 24.34 -5.74 -9.25
C GLU A 93 24.65 -5.36 -10.70
N LEU A 94 23.82 -4.52 -11.32
CA LEU A 94 24.03 -4.02 -12.67
C LEU A 94 25.32 -3.21 -12.76
N LYS A 95 25.54 -2.30 -11.81
CA LYS A 95 26.77 -1.50 -11.73
C LYS A 95 28.01 -2.39 -11.57
N GLN A 96 27.93 -3.43 -10.75
CA GLN A 96 29.02 -4.39 -10.57
C GLN A 96 29.29 -5.19 -11.86
N LEU A 97 28.24 -5.68 -12.52
CA LEU A 97 28.35 -6.45 -13.76
C LEU A 97 28.93 -5.59 -14.90
N LEU A 98 28.54 -4.33 -15.01
CA LEU A 98 29.10 -3.40 -16.00
C LEU A 98 30.60 -3.18 -15.79
N ALA A 99 31.07 -3.20 -14.54
CA ALA A 99 32.47 -3.02 -14.18
C ALA A 99 33.34 -4.27 -14.40
N THR A 100 32.78 -5.46 -14.64
CA THR A 100 33.58 -6.65 -14.94
C THR A 100 34.18 -6.57 -16.35
N PRO A 101 35.31 -7.25 -16.63
CA PRO A 101 35.81 -7.40 -18.00
C PRO A 101 34.75 -8.01 -18.93
N ASP A 102 34.87 -7.76 -20.23
CA ASP A 102 33.94 -8.32 -21.20
C ASP A 102 34.05 -9.84 -21.29
N SER A 103 32.90 -10.50 -21.30
CA SER A 103 32.75 -11.93 -21.53
C SER A 103 31.69 -12.17 -22.62
N PRO A 104 31.74 -13.30 -23.35
CA PRO A 104 30.81 -13.58 -24.45
C PRO A 104 29.32 -13.49 -24.05
N ASP A 105 29.00 -13.76 -22.78
CA ASP A 105 27.65 -13.76 -22.21
C ASP A 105 27.30 -12.48 -21.43
N LYS A 106 28.24 -11.54 -21.24
CA LYS A 106 28.03 -10.32 -20.45
C LYS A 106 26.87 -9.49 -20.98
N GLY A 107 26.79 -9.30 -22.29
CA GLY A 107 25.71 -8.50 -22.90
C GLY A 107 24.31 -9.05 -22.60
N ALA A 108 24.13 -10.38 -22.66
CA ALA A 108 22.85 -11.00 -22.34
C ALA A 108 22.50 -10.86 -20.84
N LYS A 109 23.49 -11.00 -19.96
CA LYS A 109 23.31 -10.81 -18.51
C LYS A 109 22.98 -9.35 -18.15
N VAL A 110 23.65 -8.39 -18.79
CA VAL A 110 23.36 -6.96 -18.62
C VAL A 110 21.94 -6.66 -19.05
N LEU A 111 21.52 -7.15 -20.22
CA LEU A 111 20.16 -6.94 -20.73
C LEU A 111 19.07 -7.51 -19.81
N ASP A 112 19.25 -8.73 -19.30
CA ASP A 112 18.31 -9.35 -18.37
C ASP A 112 18.22 -8.57 -17.05
N LEU A 113 19.37 -8.19 -16.48
CA LEU A 113 19.42 -7.49 -15.21
C LEU A 113 18.91 -6.05 -15.29
N ASP A 114 19.23 -5.35 -16.38
CA ASP A 114 18.77 -3.98 -16.65
C ASP A 114 17.24 -3.95 -16.85
N SER A 115 16.69 -4.91 -17.60
CA SER A 115 15.23 -5.06 -17.74
C SER A 115 14.52 -5.28 -16.39
N ARG A 116 15.10 -6.09 -15.50
CA ARG A 116 14.59 -6.31 -14.14
C ARG A 116 14.69 -5.04 -13.30
N TYR A 117 15.83 -4.35 -13.35
CA TYR A 117 16.06 -3.10 -12.64
C TYR A 117 15.04 -2.03 -13.06
N ALA A 118 14.88 -1.78 -14.37
CA ALA A 118 13.90 -0.84 -14.92
C ALA A 118 12.46 -1.18 -14.51
N THR A 119 12.11 -2.46 -14.47
CA THR A 119 10.80 -2.92 -14.01
C THR A 119 10.58 -2.62 -12.53
N GLU A 120 11.55 -2.88 -11.66
CA GLU A 120 11.43 -2.58 -10.23
C GLU A 120 11.41 -1.07 -9.94
N LEU A 121 12.13 -0.27 -10.73
CA LEU A 121 12.01 1.20 -10.69
C LEU A 121 10.57 1.63 -10.96
N LEU A 122 9.94 1.09 -12.00
CA LEU A 122 8.55 1.38 -12.33
C LEU A 122 7.60 0.96 -11.20
N LEU A 123 7.76 -0.26 -10.69
CA LEU A 123 6.90 -0.82 -9.64
C LEU A 123 7.01 -0.05 -8.31
N CYS A 124 8.18 0.50 -7.98
CA CYS A 124 8.37 1.32 -6.79
C CYS A 124 7.99 2.80 -6.98
N GLY A 125 7.44 3.16 -8.14
CA GLY A 125 6.97 4.51 -8.46
C GLY A 125 8.05 5.48 -8.96
N LYS A 126 9.26 5.02 -9.25
CA LYS A 126 10.32 5.82 -9.91
C LYS A 126 10.12 5.83 -11.43
N SER A 127 8.99 6.37 -11.87
CA SER A 127 8.54 6.27 -13.27
C SER A 127 9.50 6.96 -14.24
N TRP A 128 10.09 8.09 -13.85
CA TRP A 128 11.02 8.81 -14.72
C TRP A 128 12.32 8.03 -14.95
N GLU A 129 12.92 7.50 -13.88
CA GLU A 129 14.11 6.66 -13.95
C GLU A 129 13.82 5.39 -14.75
N ALA A 130 12.67 4.76 -14.55
CA ALA A 130 12.26 3.61 -15.36
C ALA A 130 12.15 3.95 -16.86
N ILE A 131 11.59 5.11 -17.22
CA ILE A 131 11.55 5.57 -18.61
C ILE A 131 12.96 5.71 -19.18
N GLN A 132 13.90 6.26 -18.42
CA GLN A 132 15.29 6.42 -18.86
C GLN A 132 15.93 5.06 -19.18
N GLU A 133 15.83 4.10 -18.26
CA GLU A 133 16.38 2.76 -18.46
C GLU A 133 15.71 2.03 -19.64
N PHE A 134 14.36 2.02 -19.70
CA PHE A 134 13.65 1.39 -20.81
C PHE A 134 13.97 2.03 -22.17
N THR A 135 14.22 3.34 -22.21
CA THR A 135 14.61 4.04 -23.45
C THR A 135 16.00 3.63 -23.91
N MET A 136 16.94 3.46 -22.97
CA MET A 136 18.28 2.95 -23.29
C MET A 136 18.22 1.50 -23.80
N LEU A 137 17.39 0.66 -23.17
CA LEU A 137 17.13 -0.71 -23.62
C LEU A 137 16.53 -0.76 -25.03
N ASP A 138 15.58 0.13 -25.34
CA ASP A 138 14.94 0.18 -26.65
C ASP A 138 15.94 0.63 -27.73
N ALA A 139 16.75 1.65 -27.44
CA ALA A 139 17.82 2.10 -28.32
C ALA A 139 18.84 0.97 -28.58
N PHE A 140 19.23 0.24 -27.54
CA PHE A 140 20.15 -0.90 -27.67
C PHE A 140 19.56 -2.00 -28.56
N ILE A 141 18.31 -2.40 -28.31
CA ILE A 141 17.62 -3.43 -29.11
C ILE A 141 17.51 -3.03 -30.59
N LYS A 142 17.24 -1.74 -30.88
CA LYS A 142 17.09 -1.23 -32.25
C LYS A 142 18.42 -1.11 -33.00
N THR A 143 19.52 -0.82 -32.30
CA THR A 143 20.85 -0.60 -32.90
C THR A 143 21.72 -1.85 -32.91
N SER A 144 21.37 -2.85 -32.11
CA SER A 144 22.11 -4.10 -32.01
C SER A 144 22.00 -4.92 -33.31
N PRO A 145 23.10 -5.57 -33.75
CA PRO A 145 23.06 -6.50 -34.88
C PRO A 145 22.33 -7.81 -34.53
N VAL A 146 22.00 -8.04 -33.25
CA VAL A 146 21.28 -9.23 -32.79
C VAL A 146 19.78 -9.07 -33.08
N GLN A 147 19.19 -10.06 -33.75
CA GLN A 147 17.74 -10.10 -33.92
C GLN A 147 17.06 -10.53 -32.63
N PHE A 148 16.44 -9.58 -31.94
CA PHE A 148 15.57 -9.88 -30.80
C PHE A 148 14.19 -10.36 -31.27
N GLY A 149 13.63 -11.32 -30.52
CA GLY A 149 12.29 -11.84 -30.79
C GLY A 149 11.21 -10.75 -30.71
N THR A 150 10.14 -10.92 -31.48
CA THR A 150 8.99 -10.01 -31.51
C THR A 150 8.38 -9.78 -30.12
N GLN A 151 8.34 -10.82 -29.29
CA GLN A 151 7.83 -10.76 -27.92
C GLN A 151 8.65 -9.85 -27.00
N THR A 152 9.98 -9.83 -27.15
CA THR A 152 10.86 -8.93 -26.38
C THR A 152 10.56 -7.48 -26.71
N ARG A 153 10.48 -7.14 -28.01
CA ARG A 153 10.16 -5.77 -28.47
C ARG A 153 8.77 -5.34 -28.00
N SER A 154 7.78 -6.23 -28.16
CA SER A 154 6.41 -6.02 -27.67
C SER A 154 6.36 -5.77 -26.16
N SER A 155 7.12 -6.53 -25.38
CA SER A 155 7.13 -6.39 -23.92
C SER A 155 7.75 -5.06 -23.49
N LEU A 156 8.88 -4.67 -24.09
CA LEU A 156 9.53 -3.40 -23.80
C LEU A 156 8.65 -2.20 -24.17
N ARG A 157 7.99 -2.26 -25.34
CA ARG A 157 7.07 -1.21 -25.80
C ARG A 157 5.89 -1.03 -24.83
N HIS A 158 5.35 -2.12 -24.28
CA HIS A 158 4.36 -2.05 -23.21
C HIS A 158 4.88 -1.36 -21.95
N TYR A 159 6.07 -1.74 -21.48
CA TYR A 159 6.65 -1.13 -20.29
C TYR A 159 6.91 0.35 -20.48
N LEU A 160 7.39 0.80 -21.65
CA LEU A 160 7.52 2.21 -21.99
C LEU A 160 6.16 2.92 -21.95
N ALA A 161 5.15 2.38 -22.63
CA ALA A 161 3.81 2.96 -22.62
C ALA A 161 3.24 3.08 -21.19
N ILE A 162 3.36 2.02 -20.38
CA ILE A 162 2.92 2.01 -18.99
C ILE A 162 3.71 3.03 -18.17
N ALA A 163 5.04 3.08 -18.30
CA ALA A 163 5.87 4.01 -17.55
C ALA A 163 5.51 5.47 -17.83
N TYR A 164 5.22 5.81 -19.10
CA TYR A 164 4.72 7.13 -19.47
C TYR A 164 3.30 7.42 -18.94
N LEU A 165 2.40 6.42 -18.91
CA LEU A 165 1.09 6.57 -18.27
C LEU A 165 1.22 6.76 -16.76
N ARG A 166 2.10 6.03 -16.08
CA ARG A 166 2.41 6.18 -14.65
C ARG A 166 2.99 7.55 -14.34
N LEU A 167 3.89 8.07 -15.18
CA LEU A 167 4.38 9.44 -15.06
C LEU A 167 3.23 10.45 -15.19
N GLY A 168 2.35 10.28 -16.18
CA GLY A 168 1.17 11.13 -16.35
C GLY A 168 0.25 11.09 -15.13
N GLU A 169 -0.02 9.91 -14.57
CA GLU A 169 -0.81 9.75 -13.35
C GLU A 169 -0.15 10.44 -12.14
N GLN A 170 1.17 10.29 -11.96
CA GLN A 170 1.90 10.93 -10.86
C GLN A 170 1.83 12.46 -10.91
N GLU A 171 1.98 13.03 -12.10
CA GLU A 171 2.00 14.48 -12.32
C GLU A 171 0.62 15.13 -12.24
N ASN A 172 -0.43 14.37 -12.54
CA ASN A 172 -1.79 14.89 -12.64
C ASN A 172 -2.70 14.33 -11.54
N CYS A 173 -2.88 13.02 -11.48
CA CYS A 173 -3.82 12.40 -10.55
C CYS A 173 -3.31 12.41 -9.11
N LEU A 174 -2.03 12.08 -8.88
CA LEU A 174 -1.49 12.05 -7.51
C LEU A 174 -1.10 13.44 -7.00
N SER A 175 -0.44 14.24 -7.84
CA SER A 175 0.02 15.57 -7.43
C SER A 175 -1.09 16.63 -7.43
N ASN A 176 -2.16 16.41 -8.21
CA ASN A 176 -3.29 17.34 -8.34
C ASN A 176 -4.61 16.57 -8.33
N HIS A 177 -4.83 15.74 -7.30
CA HIS A 177 -6.04 14.91 -7.19
C HIS A 177 -7.33 15.75 -7.23
N THR A 178 -8.36 15.20 -7.86
CA THR A 178 -9.68 15.82 -7.99
C THR A 178 -10.75 14.74 -7.84
N ILE A 179 -11.99 15.17 -7.60
CA ILE A 179 -13.17 14.29 -7.57
C ILE A 179 -13.41 13.53 -8.89
N ASP A 180 -12.78 13.96 -9.99
CA ASP A 180 -12.87 13.36 -11.32
C ASP A 180 -11.67 12.45 -11.64
N SER A 181 -10.63 12.45 -10.80
CA SER A 181 -9.40 11.68 -11.03
C SER A 181 -9.68 10.18 -11.01
N CYS A 182 -9.10 9.48 -11.99
CA CYS A 182 -9.17 8.01 -12.11
C CYS A 182 -10.58 7.41 -12.25
N LEU A 183 -11.61 8.21 -12.54
CA LEU A 183 -12.96 7.72 -12.83
C LEU A 183 -13.13 7.49 -14.34
N MET A 184 -13.68 6.33 -14.72
CA MET A 184 -13.88 5.96 -16.12
C MET A 184 -15.34 6.21 -16.56
N PRO A 185 -15.56 6.84 -17.74
CA PRO A 185 -14.56 7.41 -18.63
C PRO A 185 -13.95 8.70 -18.05
N ILE A 186 -12.65 8.93 -18.27
CA ILE A 186 -11.97 10.13 -17.76
C ILE A 186 -12.48 11.36 -18.49
N GLN A 187 -12.90 12.37 -17.72
CA GLN A 187 -13.51 13.60 -18.21
C GLN A 187 -13.31 14.74 -17.21
N ALA A 188 -13.73 15.94 -17.59
CA ALA A 188 -13.73 17.13 -16.73
C ALA A 188 -12.37 17.35 -16.02
N ALA A 189 -12.34 17.45 -14.69
CA ALA A 189 -11.11 17.73 -13.95
C ALA A 189 -10.13 16.55 -13.91
N GLY A 190 -10.54 15.36 -14.37
CA GLY A 190 -9.66 14.20 -14.56
C GLY A 190 -8.80 14.28 -15.82
N ILE A 191 -9.05 15.25 -16.72
CA ILE A 191 -8.21 15.49 -17.90
C ILE A 191 -6.85 16.03 -17.44
N HIS A 192 -5.78 15.41 -17.92
CA HIS A 192 -4.41 15.77 -17.55
C HIS A 192 -4.05 17.15 -18.08
N LYS A 193 -3.54 17.99 -17.18
CA LYS A 193 -2.94 19.29 -17.49
C LYS A 193 -1.52 19.11 -18.05
N ILE A 194 -0.75 18.21 -17.44
CA ILE A 194 0.59 17.82 -17.91
C ILE A 194 0.45 16.58 -18.79
N GLN A 195 0.38 16.80 -20.10
CA GLN A 195 0.02 15.76 -21.08
C GLN A 195 1.19 14.93 -21.62
N ARG A 196 2.44 15.23 -21.21
CA ARG A 196 3.66 14.61 -21.78
C ARG A 196 3.67 13.09 -21.65
N GLY A 197 3.23 12.57 -20.51
CA GLY A 197 3.11 11.12 -20.27
C GLY A 197 2.14 10.46 -21.25
N SER A 198 0.87 10.90 -21.23
CA SER A 198 -0.17 10.31 -22.09
C SER A 198 0.13 10.45 -23.58
N ARG A 199 0.69 11.58 -24.04
CA ARG A 199 1.11 11.78 -25.44
C ARG A 199 2.15 10.74 -25.87
N LYS A 200 3.20 10.52 -25.09
CA LYS A 200 4.21 9.50 -25.42
C LYS A 200 3.68 8.09 -25.33
N ALA A 201 2.82 7.79 -24.34
CA ALA A 201 2.16 6.50 -24.27
C ALA A 201 1.35 6.20 -25.55
N VAL A 202 0.60 7.18 -26.09
CA VAL A 202 -0.15 7.01 -27.35
C VAL A 202 0.76 6.59 -28.51
N GLU A 203 1.93 7.20 -28.66
CA GLU A 203 2.87 6.84 -29.74
C GLU A 203 3.29 5.36 -29.66
N PHE A 204 3.72 4.89 -28.49
CA PHE A 204 4.09 3.49 -28.28
C PHE A 204 2.91 2.54 -28.44
N LEU A 205 1.70 2.93 -28.00
CA LEU A 205 0.51 2.09 -28.10
C LEU A 205 0.02 1.96 -29.56
N ILE A 206 0.12 3.01 -30.36
CA ILE A 206 -0.17 2.95 -31.80
C ILE A 206 0.85 2.05 -32.51
N GLU A 207 2.14 2.19 -32.20
CA GLU A 207 3.17 1.31 -32.76
C GLU A 207 2.91 -0.15 -32.38
N GLN A 208 2.54 -0.41 -31.13
CA GLN A 208 2.18 -1.74 -30.64
C GLN A 208 1.00 -2.33 -31.40
N LEU A 209 -0.08 -1.58 -31.57
CA LEU A 209 -1.29 -2.06 -32.23
C LEU A 209 -1.14 -2.17 -33.75
N ASN A 210 -0.19 -1.48 -34.37
CA ASN A 210 0.13 -1.67 -35.78
C ASN A 210 0.83 -3.03 -36.01
N GLU A 211 1.66 -3.48 -35.07
CA GLU A 211 2.34 -4.80 -35.15
C GLU A 211 1.46 -5.93 -34.59
N PHE A 212 0.68 -5.65 -33.54
CA PHE A 212 -0.18 -6.60 -32.82
C PHE A 212 -1.61 -6.07 -32.69
N PRO A 213 -2.43 -6.15 -33.77
CA PRO A 213 -3.75 -5.51 -33.81
C PRO A 213 -4.78 -6.08 -32.81
N ASP A 214 -4.59 -7.33 -32.37
CA ASP A 214 -5.48 -8.02 -31.43
C ASP A 214 -5.07 -7.81 -29.96
N ASP A 215 -4.09 -6.94 -29.70
CA ASP A 215 -3.63 -6.64 -28.34
C ASP A 215 -4.66 -5.79 -27.57
N LEU A 216 -5.53 -6.49 -26.84
CA LEU A 216 -6.59 -5.85 -26.06
C LEU A 216 -6.06 -4.95 -24.94
N LYS A 217 -4.88 -5.23 -24.40
CA LYS A 217 -4.26 -4.38 -23.35
C LYS A 217 -3.83 -3.06 -23.96
N ALA A 218 -3.13 -3.10 -25.09
CA ALA A 218 -2.71 -1.89 -25.78
C ALA A 218 -3.92 -1.08 -26.26
N ARG A 219 -4.97 -1.74 -26.77
CA ARG A 219 -6.23 -1.08 -27.17
C ARG A 219 -6.90 -0.36 -26.00
N TRP A 220 -7.01 -1.01 -24.84
CA TRP A 220 -7.54 -0.40 -23.63
C TRP A 220 -6.74 0.83 -23.21
N LEU A 221 -5.41 0.67 -23.08
CA LEU A 221 -4.52 1.75 -22.65
C LEU A 221 -4.50 2.91 -23.66
N LEU A 222 -4.68 2.65 -24.96
CA LEU A 222 -4.75 3.70 -25.98
C LEU A 222 -5.97 4.59 -25.74
N ASN A 223 -7.15 3.98 -25.55
CA ASN A 223 -8.38 4.73 -25.31
C ASN A 223 -8.29 5.50 -23.99
N LEU A 224 -7.75 4.87 -22.95
CA LEU A 224 -7.46 5.53 -21.67
C LEU A 224 -6.56 6.76 -21.85
N ALA A 225 -5.48 6.63 -22.62
CA ALA A 225 -4.56 7.74 -22.88
C ALA A 225 -5.24 8.88 -23.66
N TYR A 226 -6.16 8.59 -24.58
CA TYR A 226 -6.94 9.64 -25.23
C TYR A 226 -7.97 10.29 -24.29
N MET A 227 -8.55 9.54 -23.33
CA MET A 227 -9.43 10.12 -22.31
C MET A 227 -8.69 11.08 -21.40
N THR A 228 -7.48 10.72 -20.93
CA THR A 228 -6.64 11.62 -20.13
C THR A 228 -6.23 12.88 -20.90
N LEU A 229 -6.21 12.83 -22.23
CA LEU A 229 -5.92 13.99 -23.09
C LEU A 229 -7.15 14.87 -23.37
N GLY A 230 -8.36 14.42 -22.99
CA GLY A 230 -9.62 15.09 -23.36
C GLY A 230 -9.96 14.97 -24.85
N GLU A 231 -9.43 13.94 -25.51
CA GLU A 231 -9.51 13.75 -26.97
C GLU A 231 -10.30 12.50 -27.37
N TYR A 232 -10.73 11.71 -26.38
CA TYR A 232 -11.65 10.60 -26.55
C TYR A 232 -13.10 11.12 -26.70
N PRO A 233 -13.92 10.55 -27.60
CA PRO A 233 -13.59 9.47 -28.53
C PRO A 233 -12.99 9.95 -29.86
N ASP A 234 -13.08 11.24 -30.17
CA ASP A 234 -12.99 11.77 -31.53
C ASP A 234 -11.61 11.60 -32.19
N LYS A 235 -10.53 11.61 -31.41
CA LYS A 235 -9.16 11.46 -31.95
C LYS A 235 -8.59 10.05 -31.84
N VAL A 236 -9.33 9.10 -31.28
CA VAL A 236 -8.88 7.70 -31.26
C VAL A 236 -9.01 7.15 -32.69
N PRO A 237 -7.97 6.49 -33.23
CA PRO A 237 -8.09 5.82 -34.53
C PRO A 237 -9.27 4.84 -34.53
N SER A 238 -10.16 4.98 -35.51
CA SER A 238 -11.44 4.26 -35.56
C SER A 238 -11.31 2.73 -35.44
N LYS A 239 -10.24 2.16 -36.00
CA LYS A 239 -9.92 0.72 -35.91
C LYS A 239 -9.69 0.21 -34.47
N TRP A 240 -9.33 1.09 -33.54
CA TRP A 240 -9.02 0.73 -32.14
C TRP A 240 -9.92 1.43 -31.12
N LEU A 241 -10.84 2.29 -31.55
CA LEU A 241 -11.80 2.96 -30.68
C LEU A 241 -12.63 1.94 -29.89
N ILE A 242 -12.70 2.15 -28.57
CA ILE A 242 -13.71 1.52 -27.72
C ILE A 242 -14.91 2.48 -27.73
N PRO A 243 -16.10 2.08 -28.22
CA PRO A 243 -17.23 3.00 -28.35
C PRO A 243 -17.69 3.58 -27.00
N PRO A 244 -18.09 4.87 -26.92
CA PRO A 244 -18.59 5.48 -25.68
C PRO A 244 -19.72 4.71 -25.00
N LYS A 245 -20.56 4.03 -25.80
CA LYS A 245 -21.65 3.17 -25.31
C LYS A 245 -21.17 2.08 -24.34
N VAL A 246 -19.93 1.62 -24.45
CA VAL A 246 -19.35 0.60 -23.54
C VAL A 246 -19.20 1.14 -22.11
N PHE A 247 -19.08 2.45 -21.94
CA PHE A 247 -18.93 3.11 -20.64
C PHE A 247 -20.26 3.64 -20.07
N GLN A 248 -21.35 3.52 -20.82
CA GLN A 248 -22.67 3.96 -20.37
C GLN A 248 -23.29 2.90 -19.47
N SER A 249 -23.91 3.34 -18.37
CA SER A 249 -24.72 2.46 -17.51
C SER A 249 -26.02 2.09 -18.21
N ASP A 250 -26.51 0.87 -17.99
CA ASP A 250 -27.81 0.42 -18.50
C ASP A 250 -29.01 1.15 -17.85
N TYR A 251 -28.76 1.87 -16.75
CA TYR A 251 -29.76 2.62 -15.99
C TYR A 251 -29.13 3.85 -15.33
N PRO A 252 -29.91 4.88 -14.98
CA PRO A 252 -29.38 6.08 -14.34
C PRO A 252 -28.77 5.75 -12.97
N LEU A 253 -27.48 6.02 -12.83
CA LEU A 253 -26.75 5.91 -11.57
C LEU A 253 -26.40 7.32 -11.07
N PRO A 254 -26.61 7.64 -9.77
CA PRO A 254 -26.08 8.86 -9.21
C PRO A 254 -24.55 8.81 -9.19
N ARG A 255 -23.94 9.98 -9.22
CA ARG A 255 -22.49 10.10 -9.11
C ARG A 255 -22.07 10.08 -7.65
N PHE A 256 -21.19 9.14 -7.31
CA PHE A 256 -20.47 9.17 -6.03
C PHE A 256 -19.27 10.10 -6.17
N TYR A 257 -19.13 11.02 -5.23
CA TYR A 257 -18.01 11.95 -5.17
C TYR A 257 -17.02 11.48 -4.12
N ASP A 258 -15.75 11.40 -4.50
CA ASP A 258 -14.67 11.19 -3.55
C ASP A 258 -14.54 12.42 -2.65
N VAL A 259 -14.69 12.24 -1.33
CA VAL A 259 -14.57 13.29 -0.32
C VAL A 259 -13.36 13.10 0.59
N ALA A 260 -12.59 12.01 0.41
CA ALA A 260 -11.53 11.63 1.33
C ALA A 260 -10.47 12.73 1.48
N GLY A 261 -10.09 13.39 0.37
CA GLY A 261 -9.10 14.48 0.39
C GLY A 261 -9.51 15.70 1.19
N ASN A 262 -10.80 16.06 1.18
CA ASN A 262 -11.30 17.19 1.97
C ASN A 262 -11.35 16.86 3.48
N LEU A 263 -11.33 15.57 3.82
CA LEU A 263 -11.39 15.07 5.19
C LEU A 263 -10.03 14.65 5.75
N GLY A 264 -8.96 14.71 4.94
CA GLY A 264 -7.63 14.23 5.31
C GLY A 264 -7.51 12.71 5.42
N LEU A 265 -8.41 11.97 4.76
CA LEU A 265 -8.46 10.50 4.74
C LEU A 265 -7.84 9.89 3.47
N ASP A 266 -7.35 10.73 2.56
CA ASP A 266 -6.70 10.36 1.28
C ASP A 266 -5.23 9.96 1.46
N LEU A 267 -4.99 9.03 2.37
CA LEU A 267 -3.64 8.57 2.67
C LEU A 267 -2.99 7.91 1.46
N ASN A 268 -1.75 8.32 1.18
CA ASN A 268 -0.90 7.66 0.19
C ASN A 268 -0.29 6.39 0.79
N SER A 269 -1.03 5.29 0.76
CA SER A 269 -0.65 3.98 1.29
C SER A 269 -1.16 2.85 0.39
N LEU A 270 -0.70 1.62 0.62
CA LEU A 270 -1.23 0.46 -0.10
C LEU A 270 -2.63 0.07 0.40
N SER A 271 -3.34 -0.76 -0.38
CA SER A 271 -4.65 -1.29 0.02
C SER A 271 -4.56 -2.02 1.36
N GLY A 272 -5.55 -1.85 2.23
CA GLY A 272 -5.69 -2.62 3.47
C GLY A 272 -7.14 -2.76 3.88
N GLY A 273 -7.38 -2.86 5.18
CA GLY A 273 -8.73 -2.95 5.75
C GLY A 273 -9.16 -1.61 6.33
N VAL A 274 -10.48 -1.46 6.47
CA VAL A 274 -11.12 -0.32 7.13
C VAL A 274 -12.11 -0.87 8.17
N ILE A 275 -12.07 -0.30 9.38
CA ILE A 275 -13.10 -0.45 10.40
C ILE A 275 -13.74 0.91 10.60
N VAL A 276 -15.07 0.92 10.66
CA VAL A 276 -15.88 2.08 11.04
C VAL A 276 -16.64 1.65 12.30
N GLU A 277 -16.30 2.24 13.43
CA GLU A 277 -16.79 1.84 14.76
C GLU A 277 -16.67 3.01 15.75
N ASP A 278 -17.52 3.04 16.78
CA ASP A 278 -17.42 4.02 17.88
C ASP A 278 -16.38 3.52 18.90
N PHE A 279 -15.12 3.95 18.75
CA PHE A 279 -14.02 3.44 19.57
C PHE A 279 -13.89 4.17 20.91
N ASP A 280 -14.35 5.42 21.01
CA ASP A 280 -14.28 6.22 22.24
C ASP A 280 -15.61 6.35 22.99
N GLY A 281 -16.69 5.81 22.43
CA GLY A 281 -18.01 5.72 23.07
C GLY A 281 -18.77 7.06 23.05
N ASP A 282 -18.37 8.01 22.20
CA ASP A 282 -18.99 9.32 22.09
C ASP A 282 -20.23 9.34 21.18
N GLY A 283 -20.56 8.20 20.57
CA GLY A 283 -21.70 8.01 19.69
C GLY A 283 -21.44 8.39 18.24
N ASN A 284 -20.24 8.87 17.90
CA ASN A 284 -19.81 9.10 16.52
C ASN A 284 -18.94 7.95 16.04
N LEU A 285 -19.12 7.54 14.78
CA LEU A 285 -18.30 6.49 14.20
C LEU A 285 -16.92 7.03 13.81
N ASP A 286 -15.88 6.44 14.38
CA ASP A 286 -14.48 6.65 14.07
C ASP A 286 -14.02 5.72 12.94
N ILE A 287 -12.80 5.93 12.46
CA ILE A 287 -12.22 5.17 11.36
C ILE A 287 -10.84 4.62 11.75
N MET A 288 -10.64 3.31 11.60
CA MET A 288 -9.31 2.71 11.64
C MET A 288 -8.96 2.12 10.27
N ILE A 289 -7.79 2.44 9.75
CA ILE A 289 -7.31 2.00 8.43
C ILE A 289 -5.97 1.32 8.56
N SER A 290 -5.85 0.14 7.96
CA SER A 290 -4.57 -0.57 7.80
C SER A 290 -4.07 -0.50 6.36
N SER A 291 -2.84 -0.92 6.14
CA SER A 291 -2.24 -1.01 4.80
C SER A 291 -1.49 -2.33 4.62
N LEU A 292 -1.40 -2.83 3.39
CA LEU A 292 -0.51 -3.93 3.05
C LEU A 292 0.98 -3.55 3.13
N GLY A 293 1.34 -2.27 3.11
CA GLY A 293 2.73 -1.86 3.20
C GLY A 293 3.33 -2.28 4.54
N VAL A 294 4.42 -3.06 4.52
CA VAL A 294 5.06 -3.58 5.74
C VAL A 294 5.64 -2.47 6.64
N ARG A 295 5.85 -1.29 6.06
CA ARG A 295 6.26 -0.05 6.76
C ARG A 295 5.14 0.97 6.89
N ASP A 296 3.97 0.70 6.32
CA ASP A 296 2.85 1.64 6.34
C ASP A 296 2.17 1.55 7.72
N GLN A 297 1.98 2.70 8.34
CA GLN A 297 1.42 2.84 9.68
C GLN A 297 -0.09 2.52 9.65
N LEU A 298 -0.57 1.70 10.60
CA LEU A 298 -2.00 1.61 10.95
C LEU A 298 -2.48 2.97 11.47
N ARG A 299 -3.61 3.46 10.99
CA ARG A 299 -4.10 4.81 11.32
C ARG A 299 -5.42 4.74 12.04
N TYR A 300 -5.57 5.58 13.07
CA TYR A 300 -6.80 5.80 13.80
C TYR A 300 -7.23 7.26 13.65
N PHE A 301 -8.43 7.46 13.14
CA PHE A 301 -9.04 8.75 12.90
C PHE A 301 -10.29 8.87 13.75
N ARG A 302 -10.25 9.79 14.71
CA ARG A 302 -11.40 10.13 15.55
C ARG A 302 -12.33 11.07 14.80
N ASN A 303 -13.62 10.80 14.84
CA ASN A 303 -14.65 11.69 14.31
C ASN A 303 -14.87 12.88 15.24
N ASN A 304 -14.87 14.10 14.70
CA ASN A 304 -15.06 15.32 15.49
C ASN A 304 -16.54 15.67 15.73
N GLY A 305 -17.49 14.87 15.19
CA GLY A 305 -18.94 15.07 15.30
C GLY A 305 -19.53 16.08 14.30
N ASP A 306 -18.68 16.76 13.53
CA ASP A 306 -19.05 17.74 12.49
C ASP A 306 -18.81 17.21 11.06
N GLY A 307 -18.53 15.91 10.93
CA GLY A 307 -18.19 15.26 9.67
C GLY A 307 -16.71 15.35 9.29
N THR A 308 -15.87 15.95 10.14
CA THR A 308 -14.41 15.96 9.99
C THR A 308 -13.73 14.93 10.89
N PHE A 309 -12.47 14.61 10.60
CA PHE A 309 -11.70 13.60 11.33
C PHE A 309 -10.36 14.16 11.80
N THR A 310 -9.89 13.68 12.95
CA THR A 310 -8.57 13.97 13.50
C THR A 310 -7.76 12.69 13.59
N ASP A 311 -6.55 12.67 13.02
CA ASP A 311 -5.62 11.56 13.24
C ASP A 311 -5.18 11.53 14.70
N ARG A 312 -5.47 10.44 15.39
CA ARG A 312 -5.13 10.19 16.79
C ARG A 312 -4.22 8.98 16.96
N THR A 313 -3.52 8.57 15.91
CA THR A 313 -2.69 7.35 15.90
C THR A 313 -1.61 7.38 16.98
N GLU A 314 -0.97 8.53 17.20
CA GLU A 314 0.07 8.69 18.22
C GLU A 314 -0.52 8.69 19.62
N GLU A 315 -1.57 9.47 19.86
CA GLU A 315 -2.23 9.54 21.16
C GLU A 315 -2.89 8.21 21.56
N ALA A 316 -3.37 7.45 20.58
CA ALA A 316 -3.89 6.10 20.75
C ALA A 316 -2.80 5.07 21.09
N GLY A 317 -1.52 5.43 20.96
CA GLY A 317 -0.37 4.57 21.25
C GLY A 317 -0.09 3.51 20.19
N LEU A 318 -0.52 3.73 18.94
CA LEU A 318 -0.43 2.75 17.85
C LEU A 318 0.83 2.93 16.98
N ILE A 319 1.74 3.85 17.30
CA ILE A 319 2.94 4.10 16.49
C ILE A 319 3.81 2.84 16.36
N GLY A 320 4.13 2.47 15.13
CA GLY A 320 4.90 1.26 14.83
C GLY A 320 4.06 -0.01 14.66
N GLU A 321 2.75 0.04 14.92
CA GLU A 321 1.81 -0.98 14.42
C GLU A 321 1.67 -0.82 12.90
N THR A 322 2.57 -1.45 12.15
CA THR A 322 2.58 -1.34 10.69
C THR A 322 1.90 -2.51 10.01
N GLY A 323 1.46 -2.31 8.78
CA GLY A 323 0.89 -3.36 7.97
C GLY A 323 -0.49 -3.84 8.44
N GLY A 324 -1.07 -4.75 7.68
CA GLY A 324 -2.42 -5.28 7.94
C GLY A 324 -3.22 -5.26 6.66
N LEU A 325 -3.43 -6.42 6.05
CA LEU A 325 -4.37 -6.47 4.92
C LEU A 325 -5.81 -6.37 5.42
N ASN A 326 -6.06 -6.98 6.56
CA ASN A 326 -7.40 -7.18 7.09
C ASN A 326 -7.38 -6.86 8.58
N ILE A 327 -8.38 -6.11 9.00
CA ILE A 327 -8.63 -5.73 10.37
C ILE A 327 -10.08 -6.09 10.71
N LEU A 328 -10.29 -6.57 11.93
CA LEU A 328 -11.60 -7.02 12.42
C LEU A 328 -11.85 -6.40 13.80
N GLN A 329 -13.00 -5.78 14.01
CA GLN A 329 -13.43 -5.38 15.34
C GLN A 329 -14.04 -6.55 16.12
N THR A 330 -13.82 -6.58 17.43
CA THR A 330 -14.42 -7.53 18.37
C THR A 330 -14.36 -6.96 19.78
N ASP A 331 -15.26 -7.31 20.68
CA ASP A 331 -15.04 -7.14 22.13
C ASP A 331 -14.61 -8.51 22.67
N TYR A 332 -13.31 -8.79 22.70
CA TYR A 332 -12.84 -10.15 23.01
C TYR A 332 -12.86 -10.45 24.51
N ASN A 333 -12.88 -9.40 25.34
CA ASN A 333 -12.76 -9.51 26.79
C ASN A 333 -14.08 -9.19 27.53
N ASN A 334 -15.13 -8.80 26.80
CA ASN A 334 -16.45 -8.35 27.28
C ASN A 334 -16.38 -7.13 28.22
N ASP A 335 -15.49 -6.16 27.96
CA ASP A 335 -15.41 -4.91 28.71
C ASP A 335 -16.29 -3.80 28.11
N GLY A 336 -16.93 -4.06 26.97
CA GLY A 336 -17.83 -3.13 26.29
C GLY A 336 -17.12 -2.18 25.33
N TRP A 337 -15.80 -2.28 25.17
CA TRP A 337 -15.02 -1.47 24.24
C TRP A 337 -14.59 -2.29 23.02
N PRO A 338 -14.80 -1.78 21.78
CA PRO A 338 -14.37 -2.50 20.59
C PRO A 338 -12.84 -2.61 20.50
N ASP A 339 -12.33 -3.85 20.59
CA ASP A 339 -10.95 -4.23 20.31
C ASP A 339 -10.74 -4.51 18.82
N VAL A 340 -9.48 -4.57 18.37
CA VAL A 340 -9.13 -4.78 16.96
C VAL A 340 -8.14 -5.93 16.78
N LEU A 341 -8.46 -6.86 15.89
CA LEU A 341 -7.54 -7.90 15.42
C LEU A 341 -6.97 -7.49 14.06
N VAL A 342 -5.64 -7.36 13.97
CA VAL A 342 -4.91 -7.03 12.73
C VAL A 342 -4.24 -8.27 12.16
N LEU A 343 -4.58 -8.60 10.91
CA LEU A 343 -4.07 -9.78 10.19
C LEU A 343 -3.03 -9.39 9.14
N ARG A 344 -1.85 -10.02 9.23
CA ARG A 344 -0.66 -9.70 8.41
C ARG A 344 -0.08 -10.95 7.75
N GLY A 345 0.85 -10.75 6.82
CA GLY A 345 1.74 -11.81 6.36
C GLY A 345 1.27 -12.66 5.17
N ALA A 346 -0.04 -12.86 4.99
CA ALA A 346 -0.58 -13.90 4.09
C ALA A 346 -0.06 -13.84 2.63
N TRP A 347 0.17 -12.65 2.08
CA TRP A 347 0.53 -12.46 0.66
C TRP A 347 2.02 -12.34 0.40
N PHE A 348 2.87 -12.30 1.44
CA PHE A 348 4.33 -12.20 1.28
C PHE A 348 5.01 -13.57 1.12
N GLY A 349 4.24 -14.65 0.97
CA GLY A 349 4.76 -15.99 0.72
C GLY A 349 5.73 -16.44 1.82
N VAL A 350 6.96 -16.79 1.44
CA VAL A 350 8.00 -17.24 2.38
C VAL A 350 8.50 -16.16 3.32
N GLU A 351 8.27 -14.88 2.99
CA GLU A 351 8.63 -13.72 3.82
C GLU A 351 7.43 -13.26 4.68
N GLY A 352 6.30 -13.99 4.63
CA GLY A 352 5.03 -13.69 5.32
C GLY A 352 5.01 -13.95 6.82
N HIS A 353 6.16 -13.94 7.48
CA HIS A 353 6.29 -14.27 8.90
C HIS A 353 5.96 -13.09 9.84
N TYR A 354 5.02 -12.24 9.43
CA TYR A 354 4.52 -11.13 10.24
C TYR A 354 3.43 -11.65 11.19
N PRO A 355 3.58 -11.47 12.52
CA PRO A 355 2.54 -11.85 13.45
C PRO A 355 1.29 -10.98 13.26
N LEU A 356 0.14 -11.55 13.65
CA LEU A 356 -1.07 -10.75 13.88
C LEU A 356 -0.87 -9.84 15.10
N SER A 357 -1.72 -8.82 15.22
CA SER A 357 -1.88 -8.05 16.45
C SER A 357 -3.29 -8.17 17.00
N LEU A 358 -3.44 -8.28 18.32
CA LEU A 358 -4.69 -8.04 19.03
C LEU A 358 -4.52 -6.76 19.83
N LEU A 359 -5.19 -5.70 19.38
CA LEU A 359 -5.18 -4.38 19.97
C LEU A 359 -6.39 -4.27 20.89
N ARG A 360 -6.17 -4.28 22.21
CA ARG A 360 -7.22 -4.06 23.19
C ARG A 360 -7.50 -2.57 23.32
N ASN A 361 -8.76 -2.17 23.20
CA ASN A 361 -9.18 -0.81 23.50
C ASN A 361 -9.29 -0.62 25.02
N ASN A 362 -8.64 0.41 25.56
CA ASN A 362 -8.64 0.66 27.01
C ASN A 362 -9.83 1.50 27.49
N GLY A 363 -10.71 1.95 26.57
CA GLY A 363 -11.89 2.76 26.88
C GLY A 363 -11.60 4.21 27.26
N ASN A 364 -10.38 4.68 26.97
CA ASN A 364 -9.92 6.04 27.23
C ASN A 364 -9.24 6.67 26.00
N GLY A 365 -9.54 6.15 24.81
CA GLY A 365 -8.96 6.57 23.55
C GLY A 365 -7.58 5.98 23.25
N THR A 366 -7.08 5.02 24.06
CA THR A 366 -5.80 4.35 23.81
C THR A 366 -5.95 2.84 23.59
N PHE A 367 -4.97 2.25 22.90
CA PHE A 367 -4.92 0.83 22.57
C PHE A 367 -3.62 0.18 23.04
N ASP A 368 -3.75 -1.05 23.52
CA ASP A 368 -2.63 -1.92 23.90
C ASP A 368 -2.53 -3.10 22.94
N ASP A 369 -1.37 -3.34 22.33
CA ASP A 369 -1.12 -4.64 21.73
C ASP A 369 -0.94 -5.68 22.85
N VAL A 370 -1.92 -6.58 22.99
CA VAL A 370 -1.98 -7.64 24.00
C VAL A 370 -1.73 -9.02 23.38
N THR A 371 -1.13 -9.09 22.19
CA THR A 371 -0.98 -10.33 21.41
C THR A 371 -0.22 -11.41 22.17
N GLU A 372 0.84 -11.02 22.89
CA GLU A 372 1.66 -11.93 23.69
C GLU A 372 0.89 -12.40 24.92
N GLU A 373 0.27 -11.46 25.63
CA GLU A 373 -0.50 -11.66 26.85
C GLU A 373 -1.72 -12.55 26.61
N ALA A 374 -2.37 -12.41 25.46
CA ALA A 374 -3.48 -13.25 25.00
C ALA A 374 -3.03 -14.63 24.50
N GLY A 375 -1.72 -14.88 24.40
CA GLY A 375 -1.16 -16.14 23.88
C GLY A 375 -1.38 -16.35 22.38
N LEU A 376 -1.60 -15.26 21.64
CA LEU A 376 -1.84 -15.28 20.19
C LEU A 376 -0.56 -15.08 19.37
N LEU A 377 0.55 -14.67 20.01
CA LEU A 377 1.82 -14.52 19.31
C LEU A 377 2.27 -15.87 18.71
N ARG A 378 2.16 -15.97 17.39
CA ARG A 378 2.66 -17.10 16.61
C ARG A 378 3.45 -16.58 15.41
N ILE A 379 4.75 -16.77 15.46
CA ILE A 379 5.61 -16.60 14.29
C ILE A 379 5.71 -17.97 13.65
N CYS A 380 5.06 -18.16 12.50
CA CYS A 380 5.08 -19.45 11.82
C CYS A 380 6.45 -19.67 11.16
N TRP A 381 7.51 -19.95 11.94
CA TRP A 381 8.83 -20.27 11.42
C TRP A 381 8.79 -21.54 10.56
N LYS A 382 9.61 -21.60 9.50
CA LYS A 382 9.86 -22.85 8.76
C LYS A 382 10.20 -23.95 9.77
N ARG A 383 9.46 -25.05 9.70
CA ARG A 383 9.67 -26.28 10.47
C ARG A 383 10.97 -26.95 10.02
N ASN A 384 12.11 -26.44 10.48
CA ASN A 384 13.41 -27.10 10.37
C ASN A 384 14.14 -27.23 11.72
N ASP A 385 13.48 -26.88 12.84
CA ASP A 385 14.02 -27.24 14.15
C ASP A 385 13.54 -28.65 14.54
N THR A 386 14.41 -29.64 14.36
CA THR A 386 14.25 -30.99 14.90
C THR A 386 14.50 -31.07 16.41
N ARG A 387 14.62 -29.94 17.12
CA ARG A 387 14.61 -29.97 18.59
C ARG A 387 13.20 -30.21 19.10
N ARG A 388 13.01 -31.46 19.51
CA ARG A 388 11.94 -32.00 20.35
C ARG A 388 11.25 -30.91 21.18
N HIS A 389 9.93 -30.86 21.07
CA HIS A 389 9.03 -30.28 22.06
C HIS A 389 9.57 -30.54 23.47
N GLN A 390 10.02 -29.49 24.16
CA GLN A 390 10.05 -29.54 25.61
C GLN A 390 8.59 -29.48 26.09
N PRO A 391 8.12 -30.47 26.84
CA PRO A 391 6.81 -30.36 27.47
C PRO A 391 6.86 -29.19 28.47
N LEU A 392 5.82 -28.35 28.44
CA LEU A 392 5.56 -27.30 29.42
C LEU A 392 5.83 -27.82 30.83
N ARG A 393 6.93 -27.35 31.45
CA ARG A 393 7.17 -27.54 32.87
C ARG A 393 6.10 -26.76 33.64
N THR A 394 5.27 -27.51 34.34
CA THR A 394 4.45 -27.16 35.51
C THR A 394 4.61 -25.73 36.02
N LEU A 395 3.63 -24.87 35.73
CA LEU A 395 3.35 -23.69 36.53
C LEU A 395 2.67 -24.12 37.85
N PRO A 396 2.92 -23.42 38.97
CA PRO A 396 2.31 -23.77 40.26
C PRO A 396 0.78 -23.65 40.19
N GLN A 397 0.09 -24.62 40.79
CA GLN A 397 -1.34 -24.53 41.05
C GLN A 397 -1.63 -23.30 41.92
N GLN A 398 -2.14 -22.21 41.36
CA GLN A 398 -3.09 -21.36 42.04
C GLN A 398 -3.80 -20.42 41.05
N ARG A 399 -5.14 -20.43 41.17
CA ARG A 399 -6.13 -19.65 40.41
C ARG A 399 -6.43 -20.10 38.98
N ARG A 400 -6.98 -21.32 38.85
CA ARG A 400 -7.95 -21.61 37.78
C ARG A 400 -9.19 -20.75 38.03
N ARG A 401 -9.36 -19.63 37.31
CA ARG A 401 -10.69 -19.06 37.12
C ARG A 401 -11.42 -19.96 36.12
N HIS A 402 -12.41 -20.68 36.63
CA HIS A 402 -13.30 -21.50 35.84
C HIS A 402 -14.18 -20.60 34.98
N PHE A 403 -13.98 -20.63 33.65
CA PHE A 403 -15.05 -20.23 32.74
C PHE A 403 -16.14 -21.30 32.82
N TYR A 404 -17.28 -20.94 33.41
CA TYR A 404 -18.47 -21.78 33.40
C TYR A 404 -19.01 -21.84 31.98
N ARG A 405 -18.99 -23.04 31.41
CA ARG A 405 -19.78 -23.39 30.23
C ARG A 405 -21.09 -23.98 30.71
N VAL A 406 -22.21 -23.33 30.46
CA VAL A 406 -23.54 -23.93 30.65
C VAL A 406 -23.64 -25.15 29.73
N ARG A 407 -23.87 -26.33 30.32
CA ARG A 407 -24.03 -27.62 29.61
C ARG A 407 -25.51 -28.01 29.55
N GLY A 408 -26.03 -28.23 28.34
CA GLY A 408 -27.00 -29.29 28.07
C GLY A 408 -26.26 -30.60 27.79
N GLY A 409 -26.75 -31.71 28.34
CA GLY A 409 -26.02 -32.98 28.53
C GLY A 409 -25.63 -33.80 27.28
N GLY A 410 -24.71 -34.75 27.50
CA GLY A 410 -24.30 -35.79 26.55
C GLY A 410 -22.84 -36.24 26.76
N ARG A 411 -22.60 -37.54 26.93
CA ARG A 411 -21.32 -38.16 27.32
C ARG A 411 -20.26 -38.20 26.20
N PHE A 412 -19.02 -38.44 26.64
CA PHE A 412 -17.73 -38.39 25.95
C PHE A 412 -17.48 -39.38 24.82
N GLY A 413 -16.63 -38.97 23.88
CA GLY A 413 -15.65 -39.80 23.17
C GLY A 413 -14.29 -39.06 23.14
N ARG A 414 -13.18 -39.74 23.44
CA ARG A 414 -11.81 -39.21 23.33
C ARG A 414 -11.31 -39.43 21.91
N ASP A 415 -11.20 -38.37 21.11
CA ASP A 415 -10.44 -38.42 19.86
C ASP A 415 -9.20 -37.54 19.94
N ARG A 416 -8.04 -38.18 19.69
CA ARG A 416 -6.75 -37.52 19.48
C ARG A 416 -6.82 -36.78 18.15
N ILE A 417 -6.57 -35.48 18.17
CA ILE A 417 -6.43 -34.69 16.96
C ILE A 417 -5.00 -34.84 16.44
N HIS A 418 -4.84 -35.46 15.27
CA HIS A 418 -3.61 -35.39 14.48
C HIS A 418 -3.60 -34.07 13.69
N GLN A 419 -2.55 -33.27 13.86
CA GLN A 419 -2.32 -32.03 13.11
C GLN A 419 -1.64 -32.33 11.76
N SER A 420 -2.25 -31.86 10.68
CA SER A 420 -1.58 -31.64 9.39
C SER A 420 -1.92 -30.24 8.89
N GLY A 421 -0.86 -29.45 8.63
CA GLY A 421 -0.87 -28.24 7.79
C GLY A 421 -1.63 -27.02 8.30
N CYS A 422 -0.96 -25.86 8.33
CA CYS A 422 -1.62 -24.57 8.47
C CYS A 422 -2.57 -24.33 7.29
N GLN A 423 -3.84 -24.70 7.45
CA GLN A 423 -4.97 -24.15 6.71
C GLN A 423 -6.01 -23.69 7.73
N TRP A 424 -6.33 -22.40 7.73
CA TRP A 424 -7.51 -21.90 8.41
C TRP A 424 -8.75 -22.40 7.66
N ARG A 425 -9.36 -23.50 8.13
CA ARG A 425 -10.75 -23.84 7.78
C ARG A 425 -11.68 -23.18 8.79
N LEU A 426 -12.30 -22.08 8.40
CA LEU A 426 -13.53 -21.60 9.02
C LEU A 426 -14.64 -22.59 8.69
N GLN A 427 -14.93 -23.53 9.60
CA GLN A 427 -16.18 -24.29 9.54
C GLN A 427 -17.29 -23.39 10.10
N GLN A 428 -18.04 -22.71 9.22
CA GLN A 428 -19.33 -22.17 9.60
C GLN A 428 -20.28 -23.32 9.91
N ARG A 429 -20.64 -23.50 11.19
CA ARG A 429 -21.79 -24.31 11.56
C ARG A 429 -23.06 -23.49 11.33
N ARG A 430 -23.81 -23.79 10.28
CA ARG A 430 -25.23 -23.40 10.19
C ARG A 430 -26.01 -24.18 11.25
N LEU A 431 -26.63 -23.47 12.20
CA LEU A 431 -27.76 -23.99 12.96
C LEU A 431 -28.98 -23.94 12.03
N ALA A 432 -29.36 -25.08 11.47
CA ALA A 432 -30.65 -25.24 10.79
C ALA A 432 -31.56 -26.04 11.72
N GLY A 433 -32.56 -25.38 12.30
CA GLY A 433 -33.71 -26.03 12.90
C GLY A 433 -34.53 -26.72 11.81
N HIS A 434 -34.84 -27.99 12.01
CA HIS A 434 -35.62 -28.80 11.10
C HIS A 434 -37.07 -28.31 11.02
N LEU A 435 -37.53 -27.97 9.81
CA LEU A 435 -38.86 -28.33 9.35
C LEU A 435 -38.72 -29.15 8.06
N CYS A 436 -39.42 -30.28 8.03
CA CYS A 436 -39.25 -31.38 7.11
C CYS A 436 -39.97 -31.14 5.79
N LEU A 437 -39.24 -30.98 4.68
CA LEU A 437 -39.66 -31.34 3.32
C LEU A 437 -38.40 -31.69 2.51
N LYS A 438 -38.29 -32.93 2.01
CA LYS A 438 -37.19 -33.39 1.14
C LYS A 438 -37.25 -32.72 -0.24
N PRO A 439 -36.10 -32.27 -0.79
CA PRO A 439 -35.88 -32.36 -2.23
C PRO A 439 -34.59 -33.14 -2.57
N ARG A 440 -34.67 -33.88 -3.67
CA ARG A 440 -33.64 -34.75 -4.25
C ARG A 440 -32.38 -33.95 -4.63
N SER A 441 -31.21 -34.54 -4.39
CA SER A 441 -29.90 -33.96 -4.64
C SER A 441 -29.61 -33.73 -6.12
N ALA A 442 -29.04 -32.56 -6.43
CA ALA A 442 -28.53 -32.14 -7.72
C ALA A 442 -27.22 -32.89 -8.09
N GLN A 443 -27.35 -34.18 -8.40
CA GLN A 443 -26.36 -34.95 -9.16
C GLN A 443 -26.95 -35.56 -10.45
N ASP A 444 -28.23 -35.33 -10.72
CA ASP A 444 -28.91 -35.82 -11.94
C ASP A 444 -28.97 -34.81 -13.10
N VAL A 445 -28.37 -33.62 -12.97
CA VAL A 445 -28.50 -32.55 -13.98
C VAL A 445 -27.24 -32.34 -14.84
N VAL A 446 -26.13 -33.02 -14.53
CA VAL A 446 -24.88 -32.90 -15.33
C VAL A 446 -24.63 -34.16 -16.19
N SER A 447 -25.36 -35.25 -15.99
CA SER A 447 -25.32 -36.44 -16.85
C SER A 447 -26.32 -36.41 -18.01
N GLN A 448 -27.34 -35.54 -17.98
CA GLN A 448 -28.36 -35.43 -19.03
C GLN A 448 -28.14 -34.28 -20.04
N ARG A 449 -27.10 -33.45 -19.87
CA ARG A 449 -26.74 -32.41 -20.86
C ARG A 449 -25.61 -32.81 -21.82
N ARG A 450 -24.98 -33.97 -21.64
CA ARG A 450 -23.98 -34.52 -22.58
C ARG A 450 -24.52 -35.61 -23.51
N SER A 451 -25.77 -36.02 -23.33
CA SER A 451 -26.46 -36.99 -24.19
C SER A 451 -27.37 -36.34 -25.24
N ALA A 452 -27.78 -35.07 -25.08
CA ALA A 452 -28.65 -34.38 -26.04
C ALA A 452 -27.91 -33.60 -27.16
N GLU A 453 -26.59 -33.40 -27.05
CA GLU A 453 -25.78 -32.76 -28.12
C GLU A 453 -25.04 -33.77 -29.02
N ARG A 454 -25.17 -35.08 -28.75
CA ARG A 454 -24.63 -36.15 -29.60
C ARG A 454 -25.66 -36.83 -30.50
N GLU A 455 -26.94 -36.47 -30.38
CA GLU A 455 -28.04 -37.02 -31.20
C GLU A 455 -28.54 -36.05 -32.30
N GLN A 456 -28.02 -34.82 -32.37
CA GLN A 456 -28.32 -33.86 -33.46
C GLN A 456 -27.26 -33.77 -34.56
N VAL A 457 -26.18 -34.58 -34.49
CA VAL A 457 -25.09 -34.61 -35.48
C VAL A 457 -25.06 -35.92 -36.29
N SER A 458 -25.95 -36.88 -36.01
CA SER A 458 -26.06 -38.15 -36.74
C SER A 458 -27.22 -38.28 -37.74
N GLU A 459 -28.11 -37.27 -37.85
CA GLU A 459 -29.27 -37.30 -38.78
C GLU A 459 -29.15 -36.38 -40.02
N ARG A 460 -27.93 -35.93 -40.38
CA ARG A 460 -27.68 -35.21 -41.65
C ARG A 460 -26.59 -35.82 -42.54
N ARG A 461 -26.45 -37.14 -42.51
CA ARG A 461 -25.68 -37.91 -43.48
C ARG A 461 -26.31 -39.31 -43.61
N LEU A 462 -27.34 -39.42 -44.44
CA LEU A 462 -27.77 -40.64 -45.17
C LEU A 462 -29.09 -40.37 -45.91
N GLU A 463 -29.09 -39.39 -46.81
CA GLU A 463 -30.00 -39.32 -47.96
C GLU A 463 -29.20 -38.66 -49.09
N ILE A 464 -28.71 -39.51 -49.99
CA ILE A 464 -28.37 -39.34 -51.41
C ILE A 464 -27.59 -40.61 -51.77
N HIS A 465 -28.32 -41.57 -52.34
CA HIS A 465 -27.81 -42.46 -53.37
C HIS A 465 -28.48 -42.06 -54.67
#